data_AF-A0JXF7-F1
#
_entry.id   AF-A0JXF7-F1
#
_cell.length_a   1.000
_cell.length_b   1.000
_cell.length_c   1.000
_cell.angle_alpha   90.00
_cell.angle_beta   90.00
_cell.angle_gamma   90.00
#
_symmetry.space_group_name_H-M   'P 1'
#
loop_
_entity.id
_entity.type
_entity.pdbx_description
1 polymer ?
#
loop_
_entity_poly.entity_id
_entity_poly.type
_entity_poly.pdbx_seq_one_letter_code
_entity_poly.pdbx_strand_id
1 'polypeptide(L)' 'MCRAVTCKKCGKTTWAGCGQHVDQVMRGVPGSDRCRGHEHENPAGTGFFAKLFGR' A
#
# COMPACT_ATOMS: atom_id res chain seq x y z
N MET A 1 -11.24 -15.10 3.24
CA MET A 1 -9.86 -15.63 3.30
C MET A 1 -8.90 -14.48 3.60
N CYS A 2 -8.25 -14.51 4.77
CA CYS A 2 -7.15 -13.57 5.05
C CYS A 2 -5.86 -14.13 4.45
N ARG A 3 -5.11 -13.31 3.71
CA ARG A 3 -3.82 -13.71 3.14
C ARG A 3 -2.83 -12.56 3.12
N ALA A 4 -1.55 -12.89 3.17
CA ALA A 4 -0.48 -11.95 2.90
C ALA A 4 -0.46 -11.64 1.40
N VAL A 5 -0.41 -10.37 1.04
CA VAL A 5 -0.29 -9.91 -0.34
C VAL A 5 0.74 -8.80 -0.42
N THR A 6 1.32 -8.61 -1.58
CA THR A 6 2.26 -7.51 -1.80
C THR A 6 1.49 -6.22 -2.08
N CYS A 7 1.86 -5.14 -1.39
CA CYS A 7 1.31 -3.83 -1.65
C CYS A 7 1.77 -3.34 -3.03
N LYS A 8 0.84 -2.96 -3.90
CA LYS A 8 1.18 -2.44 -5.24
C LYS A 8 1.82 -1.04 -5.23
N LYS A 9 1.70 -0.30 -4.11
CA LYS A 9 2.27 1.05 -3.96
C LYS A 9 3.73 1.01 -3.52
N CYS A 10 4.01 0.34 -2.41
CA CYS A 10 5.37 0.28 -1.83
C CYS A 10 6.13 -1.04 -2.05
N GLY A 11 5.50 -2.07 -2.62
CA GLY A 11 6.13 -3.39 -2.78
C GLY A 11 6.31 -4.17 -1.48
N LYS A 12 5.88 -3.64 -0.32
CA LYS A 12 5.98 -4.30 0.99
C LYS A 12 4.84 -5.28 1.23
N THR A 13 5.01 -6.20 2.17
CA THR A 13 3.98 -7.16 2.56
C THR A 13 2.84 -6.47 3.31
N THR A 14 1.62 -6.68 2.84
CA THR A 14 0.38 -6.24 3.47
C THR A 14 -0.58 -7.42 3.64
N TRP A 15 -1.72 -7.21 4.29
CA TRP A 15 -2.77 -8.24 4.38
C TRP A 15 -3.96 -7.84 3.50
N ALA A 16 -4.67 -8.85 3.00
CA ALA A 16 -6.00 -8.68 2.41
C ALA A 16 -6.98 -9.62 3.12
N GLY A 17 -8.08 -9.07 3.66
CA GLY A 17 -9.11 -9.83 4.36
C GLY A 17 -9.75 -9.06 5.53
N CYS A 18 -10.58 -9.75 6.30
CA CYS A 18 -11.43 -9.19 7.36
C CYS A 18 -10.70 -8.77 8.66
N GLY A 19 -9.37 -8.79 8.71
CA GLY A 19 -8.61 -8.28 9.87
C GLY A 19 -8.47 -9.25 11.04
N GLN A 20 -9.40 -10.20 11.19
CA GLN A 20 -9.43 -11.17 12.30
C GLN A 20 -8.20 -12.09 12.37
N HIS A 21 -7.45 -12.25 11.28
CA HIS A 21 -6.28 -13.14 11.22
C HIS A 21 -4.99 -12.39 10.86
N VAL A 22 -4.92 -11.07 11.09
CA VAL A 22 -3.76 -10.25 10.70
C VAL A 22 -2.49 -10.71 11.41
N ASP A 23 -2.54 -10.99 12.72
CA ASP A 23 -1.38 -11.46 13.47
C ASP A 23 -0.84 -12.80 12.97
N GLN A 24 -1.74 -13.71 12.60
CA GLN A 24 -1.35 -15.00 12.03
C GLN A 24 -0.74 -14.84 10.63
N VAL A 25 -1.31 -13.97 9.80
CA VAL A 25 -0.82 -13.68 8.45
C VAL A 25 0.52 -12.94 8.47
N MET A 26 0.73 -12.06 9.44
CA MET A 26 1.93 -11.21 9.56
C MET A 26 3.00 -11.78 10.48
N ARG A 27 2.79 -12.97 11.04
CA ARG A 27 3.68 -13.59 12.05
C ARG A 27 5.12 -13.77 11.57
N GLY A 28 5.31 -14.02 10.27
CA GLY A 28 6.63 -14.17 9.63
C GLY A 28 7.15 -12.91 8.94
N VAL A 29 6.42 -11.78 9.01
CA VAL A 29 6.79 -10.55 8.31
C VAL A 29 7.46 -9.59 9.30
N PRO A 30 8.75 -9.25 9.11
CA PRO A 30 9.43 -8.23 9.92
C PRO A 30 8.73 -6.88 9.82
N GLY A 31 8.79 -6.07 10.89
CA GLY A 31 8.15 -4.74 10.89
C GLY A 31 8.66 -3.79 9.81
N SER A 32 9.89 -3.99 9.32
CA SER A 32 10.50 -3.27 8.20
C SER A 32 9.78 -3.54 6.86
N ASP A 33 9.29 -4.77 6.69
CA ASP A 33 8.68 -5.29 5.47
C ASP A 33 7.15 -5.24 5.50
N ARG A 34 6.56 -4.75 6.60
CA ARG A 34 5.12 -4.49 6.69
C ARG A 34 4.77 -3.15 6.04
N CYS A 35 3.73 -3.16 5.23
CA CYS A 35 3.11 -1.95 4.71
C CYS A 35 2.44 -1.19 5.86
N ARG A 36 2.73 0.12 5.99
CA ARG A 36 2.16 0.99 7.05
C ARG A 36 0.86 1.70 6.65
N GLY A 37 0.25 1.28 5.55
CA GLY A 37 -0.91 1.96 4.97
C GLY A 37 -0.51 3.18 4.13
N HIS A 38 -1.34 3.50 3.14
CA HIS A 38 -1.11 4.55 2.15
C HIS A 38 -2.33 5.48 2.01
N GLU A 39 -2.99 5.78 3.13
CA GLU A 39 -4.16 6.67 3.15
C GLU A 39 -3.81 8.12 2.81
N HIS A 40 -2.53 8.51 2.94
CA HIS A 40 -2.06 9.87 2.66
C HIS A 40 -1.02 9.96 1.55
N GLU A 41 -0.91 8.92 0.71
CA GLU A 41 -0.13 9.05 -0.51
C GLU A 41 -0.99 9.84 -1.52
N ASN A 42 -0.92 11.17 -1.39
CA ASN A 42 -1.22 12.09 -2.48
C ASN A 42 -0.61 11.46 -3.74
N PRO A 43 -1.39 11.25 -4.83
CA PRO A 43 -0.81 10.83 -6.09
C PRO A 43 0.15 11.94 -6.53
N ALA A 44 1.43 11.78 -6.19
CA ALA A 44 2.49 12.64 -6.63
C ALA A 44 2.68 12.37 -8.12
N GLY A 45 1.86 13.01 -8.94
CA GLY A 45 2.03 12.98 -10.39
C GLY A 45 0.77 13.17 -11.20
N THR A 46 0.13 14.34 -11.16
CA THR A 46 -0.53 14.92 -12.36
C THR A 46 -0.86 16.42 -12.21
N GLY A 47 0.11 17.23 -11.75
CA GLY A 47 -0.11 18.67 -11.49
C GLY A 47 0.77 19.64 -12.26
N PHE A 48 1.67 19.16 -13.13
CA PHE A 48 2.65 20.03 -13.80
C PHE A 48 2.48 20.06 -15.33
N PHE A 49 2.24 18.92 -15.96
CA PHE A 49 2.07 18.85 -17.43
C PHE A 49 0.67 19.27 -17.93
N ALA A 50 -0.36 19.26 -17.07
CA ALA A 50 -1.71 19.70 -17.45
C ALA A 50 -1.82 21.22 -17.66
N LYS A 51 -0.84 22.02 -17.18
CA LYS A 51 -0.83 23.48 -17.29
C LYS A 51 -0.08 24.00 -18.53
N LEU A 52 0.60 23.12 -19.28
CA LEU A 52 1.39 23.50 -20.45
C LEU A 52 0.65 23.28 -21.79
N PHE A 53 -0.44 22.50 -21.81
CA PHE A 53 -1.21 22.21 -23.03
C PHE A 53 -2.62 22.83 -23.04
N GLY A 54 -2.93 23.74 -22.11
CA GLY A 54 -4.24 24.39 -21.97
C GLY A 54 -4.29 25.84 -22.47
N ARG A 55 -3.83 26.10 -23.69
CA ARG A 55 -4.09 27.35 -24.42
C ARG A 55 -5.18 27.16 -25.45
#